data_AF-A0A3N5Z8Z6-F1
#
_entry.id   AF-A0A3N5Z8Z6-F1
#
_cell.length_a   1.000
_cell.length_b   1.000
_cell.length_c   1.000
_cell.angle_alpha   90.00
_cell.angle_beta   90.00
_cell.angle_gamma   90.00
#
_symmetry.space_group_name_H-M   'P 1'
#
loop_
_entity.id
_entity.type
_entity.pdbx_description
1 polymer ?
#
loop_
_entity_poly.entity_id
_entity_poly.type
_entity_poly.pdbx_seq_one_letter_code
_entity_poly.pdbx_strand_id
1 'polypeptide(L)'
;MEKIDIVKRLVRSHNYQHIENVYTRCVELGIHVNRSALTRFAQKLALIDRAERQVKKKKHLSDFDFEPKTQTFYAEKQTQEEYQLAADYEPEPQAQTYPVEPKPIPSPAAVSVADIASASSANEVQNNKKVLSYGEAKRRETEITFELGALKIKEHALFEELNEIAQIIEDKH
;
A
#
# COMPACT_ATOMS: atom_id res chain seq x y z
N MET A 1 34.47 -9.65 -14.22
CA MET A 1 33.16 -8.97 -14.23
C MET A 1 32.11 -10.06 -14.13
N GLU A 2 31.24 -10.02 -13.13
CA GLU A 2 30.28 -11.11 -12.91
C GLU A 2 29.19 -11.11 -13.99
N LYS A 3 28.65 -12.29 -14.33
CA LYS A 3 27.55 -12.43 -15.30
C LYS A 3 26.35 -11.55 -14.92
N ILE A 4 26.07 -11.43 -13.62
CA ILE A 4 24.97 -10.62 -13.11
C ILE A 4 25.14 -9.13 -13.40
N ASP A 5 26.37 -8.60 -13.36
CA ASP A 5 26.62 -7.17 -13.61
C ASP A 5 26.51 -6.82 -15.09
N ILE A 6 26.88 -7.76 -15.96
CA ILE A 6 26.64 -7.66 -17.40
C ILE A 6 25.13 -7.58 -17.66
N VAL A 7 24.34 -8.48 -17.06
CA VAL A 7 22.87 -8.48 -17.19
C VAL A 7 22.26 -7.18 -16.66
N LYS A 8 22.68 -6.70 -15.47
CA LYS A 8 22.22 -5.41 -14.92
C LYS A 8 22.47 -4.26 -15.90
N ARG A 9 23.68 -4.18 -16.48
CA ARG A 9 24.05 -3.12 -17.43
C ARG A 9 23.18 -3.19 -18.69
N LEU A 10 22.96 -4.39 -19.19
CA LEU A 10 22.18 -4.65 -20.39
C LEU A 10 20.69 -4.30 -20.20
N VAL A 11 20.13 -4.63 -19.03
CA VAL A 11 18.76 -4.26 -18.66
C VAL A 11 18.62 -2.73 -18.58
N ARG A 12 19.61 -2.06 -17.96
CA ARG A 12 19.62 -0.59 -17.83
C ARG A 12 19.74 0.11 -19.18
N SER A 13 20.56 -0.41 -20.10
CA SER A 13 20.73 0.18 -21.44
C SER A 13 19.46 0.10 -22.29
N HIS A 14 18.54 -0.81 -21.96
CA HIS A 14 17.28 -1.03 -22.65
C HIS A 14 16.06 -0.51 -21.87
N ASN A 15 16.29 0.42 -20.93
CA ASN A 15 15.24 1.09 -20.15
C ASN A 15 14.26 0.13 -19.44
N TYR A 16 14.70 -1.07 -19.05
CA TYR A 16 13.90 -2.08 -18.34
C TYR A 16 12.67 -2.64 -19.08
N GLN A 17 12.32 -2.16 -20.28
CA GLN A 17 11.11 -2.54 -21.01
C GLN A 17 11.38 -3.59 -22.09
N HIS A 18 12.51 -3.48 -22.80
CA HIS A 18 12.81 -4.34 -23.95
C HIS A 18 13.51 -5.65 -23.55
N ILE A 19 12.83 -6.46 -22.73
CA ILE A 19 13.39 -7.71 -22.17
C ILE A 19 13.81 -8.71 -23.26
N GLU A 20 13.11 -8.73 -24.39
CA GLU A 20 13.46 -9.60 -25.52
C GLU A 20 14.83 -9.30 -26.10
N ASN A 21 15.12 -8.02 -26.33
CA ASN A 21 16.41 -7.60 -26.88
C ASN A 21 17.54 -7.89 -25.88
N VAL A 22 17.27 -7.67 -24.59
CA VAL A 22 18.19 -8.01 -23.50
C VAL A 22 18.43 -9.51 -23.45
N TYR A 23 17.38 -10.33 -23.58
CA TYR A 23 17.48 -11.80 -23.58
C TYR A 23 18.35 -12.30 -24.74
N THR A 24 18.06 -11.85 -25.97
CA THR A 24 18.85 -12.19 -27.16
C THR A 24 20.32 -11.84 -26.94
N ARG A 25 20.58 -10.63 -26.43
CA ARG A 25 21.95 -10.18 -26.21
C ARG A 25 22.65 -10.90 -25.04
N CYS A 26 21.91 -11.37 -24.03
CA CYS A 26 22.46 -12.29 -23.02
C CYS A 26 22.89 -13.62 -23.64
N VAL A 27 22.07 -14.20 -24.53
CA VAL A 27 22.39 -15.46 -25.22
C VAL A 27 23.59 -15.30 -26.14
N GLU A 28 23.70 -14.20 -26.90
CA GLU A 28 24.87 -13.87 -27.74
C GLU A 28 26.16 -13.77 -26.93
N LEU A 29 26.07 -13.33 -25.66
CA LEU A 29 27.19 -13.24 -24.74
C LEU A 29 27.48 -14.57 -24.00
N GLY A 30 26.79 -15.66 -24.35
CA GLY A 30 26.95 -16.97 -23.69
C GLY A 30 26.33 -17.03 -22.30
N ILE A 31 25.41 -16.12 -21.97
CA ILE A 31 24.70 -16.08 -20.70
C ILE A 31 23.30 -16.66 -20.90
N HIS A 32 23.12 -17.91 -20.47
CA HIS A 32 21.82 -18.55 -20.44
C HIS A 32 21.05 -18.10 -19.19
N VAL A 33 19.95 -17.38 -19.40
CA VAL A 33 19.04 -16.93 -18.35
C VAL A 33 17.62 -17.33 -18.74
N ASN A 34 16.76 -17.59 -17.77
CA ASN A 34 15.35 -17.85 -18.04
C ASN A 34 14.64 -16.52 -18.36
N ARG A 35 13.85 -16.48 -19.44
CA ARG A 35 13.10 -15.29 -19.87
C ARG A 35 12.19 -14.74 -18.79
N SER A 36 11.42 -15.59 -18.11
CA SER A 36 10.55 -15.19 -17.00
C SER A 36 11.34 -14.65 -15.81
N ALA A 37 12.52 -15.24 -15.53
CA ALA A 37 13.40 -14.73 -14.48
C ALA A 37 14.00 -13.36 -14.85
N LEU A 38 14.36 -13.16 -16.11
CA LEU A 38 14.87 -11.89 -16.62
C LEU A 38 13.83 -10.77 -16.55
N THR A 39 12.56 -11.06 -16.86
CA THR A 39 11.46 -10.10 -16.69
C THR A 39 11.30 -9.68 -15.23
N ARG A 40 11.25 -10.64 -14.30
CA ARG A 40 11.14 -10.35 -12.86
C ARG A 40 12.37 -9.59 -12.36
N PHE A 41 13.55 -9.96 -12.84
CA PHE A 41 14.80 -9.29 -12.52
C PHE A 41 14.79 -7.83 -12.96
N ALA A 42 14.36 -7.54 -14.19
CA ALA A 42 14.28 -6.18 -14.70
C ALA A 42 13.27 -5.31 -13.94
N GLN A 43 12.11 -5.87 -13.60
CA GLN A 43 11.11 -5.20 -12.75
C GLN A 43 11.69 -4.85 -11.37
N LYS A 44 12.34 -5.82 -10.72
CA LYS A 44 12.96 -5.61 -9.41
C LYS A 44 14.09 -4.59 -9.48
N LEU A 45 14.94 -4.66 -10.50
CA LEU A 45 16.03 -3.71 -10.71
C LEU A 45 15.51 -2.29 -10.93
N ALA A 46 14.43 -2.12 -11.70
CA ALA A 46 13.80 -0.82 -11.90
C ALA A 46 13.26 -0.21 -10.60
N LEU A 47 12.67 -1.03 -9.71
CA LEU A 47 12.20 -0.59 -8.41
C LEU A 47 13.34 -0.13 -7.49
N ILE A 48 14.43 -0.92 -7.44
CA ILE A 48 15.61 -0.58 -6.65
C ILE A 48 16.23 0.74 -7.14
N ASP A 49 16.49 0.85 -8.45
CA ASP A 49 17.08 2.05 -9.02
C ASP A 49 16.16 3.28 -8.85
N ARG A 50 14.83 3.10 -8.87
CA ARG A 50 13.87 4.18 -8.56
C ARG A 50 13.93 4.59 -7.10
N ALA A 51 13.99 3.63 -6.17
CA ALA A 51 14.10 3.91 -4.74
C ALA A 51 15.41 4.63 -4.40
N GLU A 52 16.53 4.17 -4.96
CA GLU A 52 17.84 4.80 -4.76
C GLU A 52 17.86 6.26 -5.24
N ARG A 53 17.22 6.57 -6.38
CA ARG A 53 17.09 7.95 -6.87
C ARG A 53 16.31 8.83 -5.90
N GLN A 54 15.26 8.31 -5.28
CA GLN A 54 14.47 9.07 -4.31
C GLN A 54 15.26 9.34 -3.02
N VAL A 55 16.05 8.37 -2.55
CA VAL A 55 16.94 8.56 -1.39
C VAL A 55 18.01 9.62 -1.70
N LYS A 56 18.64 9.55 -2.88
CA LYS A 56 19.65 10.54 -3.29
C LYS A 56 19.07 11.95 -3.41
N LYS A 57 17.84 12.09 -3.94
CA LYS A 57 17.14 13.38 -3.99
C LYS A 57 16.82 13.93 -2.60
N LYS A 58 16.39 13.09 -1.66
CA LYS A 58 16.14 13.51 -0.27
C LYS A 58 17.43 13.94 0.44
N LYS A 59 18.53 13.22 0.25
CA LYS A 59 19.84 13.58 0.81
C LYS A 59 20.36 14.92 0.25
N HIS A 60 20.27 15.12 -1.06
CA HIS A 60 20.66 16.39 -1.67
C HIS A 60 19.74 17.56 -1.25
N LEU A 61 18.51 17.30 -0.83
CA LEU A 61 17.62 18.32 -0.26
C LEU A 61 17.89 18.59 1.22
N SER A 62 18.48 17.64 1.97
CA SER A 62 18.81 17.81 3.39
C SER A 62 20.20 18.40 3.64
N ASP A 63 21.05 18.53 2.61
CA ASP A 63 22.36 19.19 2.71
C ASP A 63 22.28 20.72 2.51
N PHE A 64 21.07 21.28 2.32
CA PHE A 64 20.81 22.71 2.49
C PHE A 64 20.27 22.92 3.90
N ASP A 65 21.08 23.47 4.79
CA ASP A 65 20.68 23.86 6.15
C ASP A 65 19.41 24.73 6.12
N PHE A 66 18.28 24.14 6.51
CA PHE A 66 17.07 24.88 6.76
C PHE A 66 16.49 24.43 8.11
N GLU A 67 16.53 25.35 9.07
CA GLU A 67 15.87 25.23 10.37
C GLU A 67 14.41 24.76 10.24
N PRO A 68 13.87 24.04 11.22
CA PRO A 68 12.50 23.55 11.16
C PRO A 68 11.52 24.69 11.42
N LYS A 69 11.13 25.43 10.38
CA LYS A 69 9.86 26.16 10.40
C LYS A 69 8.77 25.18 10.00
N THR A 70 8.04 24.71 11.00
CA THR A 70 6.72 24.12 10.85
C THR A 70 5.82 25.13 10.13
N GLN A 71 5.65 24.95 8.82
CA GLN A 71 4.66 25.72 8.07
C GLN A 71 3.72 24.76 7.36
N THR A 72 2.54 24.66 7.96
CA THR A 72 1.28 24.23 7.37
C THR A 72 1.11 24.75 5.95
N PHE A 73 1.27 23.89 4.95
CA PHE A 73 0.88 24.08 3.55
C PHE A 73 0.94 22.66 2.95
N TYR A 74 -0.15 22.02 2.51
CA TYR A 74 -0.98 22.43 1.38
C TYR A 74 -2.47 22.18 1.65
N ALA A 75 -3.21 23.26 1.86
CA ALA A 75 -4.50 23.47 1.21
C ALA A 75 -4.25 24.58 0.17
N GLU A 76 -4.98 24.57 -0.94
CA GLU A 76 -4.87 25.51 -2.07
C GLU A 76 -3.71 25.26 -3.04
N LYS A 77 -3.97 24.42 -4.05
CA LYS A 77 -4.11 24.88 -5.44
C LYS A 77 -4.63 23.74 -6.30
N GLN A 78 -5.95 23.68 -6.44
CA GLN A 78 -6.65 23.15 -7.62
C GLN A 78 -8.06 23.74 -7.60
N THR A 79 -8.13 25.03 -7.92
CA THR A 79 -9.35 25.69 -8.37
C THR A 79 -9.11 26.03 -9.84
N GLN A 80 -10.12 25.82 -10.68
CA GLN A 80 -10.23 26.18 -12.11
C GLN A 80 -9.96 25.10 -13.16
N GLU A 81 -10.53 23.90 -13.04
CA GLU A 81 -11.03 23.15 -14.23
C GLU A 81 -12.35 22.39 -13.97
N GLU A 82 -12.85 22.35 -12.73
CA GLU A 82 -14.09 21.63 -12.37
C GLU A 82 -15.31 22.55 -12.14
N TYR A 83 -15.41 23.63 -12.93
CA TYR A 83 -16.62 24.47 -12.99
C TYR A 83 -16.87 24.91 -14.44
N GLN A 84 -17.23 23.95 -15.28
CA GLN A 84 -17.86 24.24 -16.59
C GLN A 84 -18.66 23.08 -17.19
N LEU A 85 -18.78 21.92 -16.52
CA LEU A 85 -19.51 20.76 -17.06
C LEU A 85 -20.68 20.33 -16.14
N ALA A 86 -21.48 21.30 -15.69
CA ALA A 86 -22.67 21.05 -14.86
C ALA A 86 -23.87 21.91 -15.28
N ALA A 87 -24.03 22.17 -16.59
CA ALA A 87 -25.14 22.99 -17.11
C ALA A 87 -26.10 22.27 -18.07
N ASP A 88 -25.87 21.02 -18.45
CA ASP A 88 -26.72 20.31 -19.43
C ASP A 88 -26.97 18.83 -19.08
N TYR A 89 -27.48 18.53 -17.88
CA TYR A 89 -28.10 17.21 -17.66
C TYR A 89 -29.47 17.36 -17.00
N GLU A 90 -30.46 17.39 -17.89
CA GLU A 90 -31.88 17.27 -17.61
C GLU A 90 -32.18 15.82 -17.14
N PRO A 91 -32.77 15.61 -15.95
CA PRO A 91 -33.12 14.27 -15.52
C PRO A 91 -34.41 13.82 -16.22
N GLU A 92 -34.28 13.00 -17.27
CA GLU A 92 -35.42 12.26 -17.83
C GLU A 92 -35.93 11.18 -16.84
N PRO A 93 -37.26 11.02 -16.70
CA PRO A 93 -37.85 9.96 -15.89
C PRO A 93 -38.16 8.75 -16.76
N GLN A 94 -37.59 7.58 -16.47
CA GLN A 94 -38.03 6.35 -17.13
C GLN A 94 -38.30 5.23 -16.13
N ALA A 95 -39.57 4.86 -16.11
CA ALA A 95 -40.13 3.72 -15.42
C ALA A 95 -40.16 2.48 -16.33
N GLN A 96 -40.20 1.32 -15.67
CA GLN A 96 -40.72 -0.01 -16.10
C GLN A 96 -39.81 -0.93 -16.95
N THR A 97 -39.55 -2.15 -16.47
CA THR A 97 -40.28 -3.40 -16.81
C THR A 97 -39.57 -4.67 -16.26
N TYR A 98 -40.36 -5.69 -15.88
CA TYR A 98 -40.06 -6.99 -15.21
C TYR A 98 -39.30 -8.01 -16.13
N PRO A 99 -39.07 -9.33 -15.81
CA PRO A 99 -39.45 -10.18 -14.64
C PRO A 99 -38.43 -11.28 -14.18
N VAL A 100 -38.47 -11.73 -12.90
CA VAL A 100 -38.19 -13.14 -12.54
C VAL A 100 -39.05 -13.57 -11.35
N GLU A 101 -39.68 -14.74 -11.47
CA GLU A 101 -40.64 -15.39 -10.57
C GLU A 101 -40.13 -15.73 -9.14
N PRO A 102 -41.03 -15.82 -8.15
CA PRO A 102 -40.72 -16.20 -6.77
C PRO A 102 -40.82 -17.72 -6.54
N LYS A 103 -39.86 -18.30 -5.80
CA LYS A 103 -40.00 -19.64 -5.18
C LYS A 103 -40.31 -19.51 -3.68
N PRO A 104 -41.16 -20.39 -3.12
CA PRO A 104 -41.75 -20.22 -1.78
C PRO A 104 -40.83 -20.80 -0.70
N ILE A 105 -40.75 -20.11 0.45
CA ILE A 105 -40.21 -20.65 1.70
C ILE A 105 -41.38 -20.74 2.69
N PRO A 106 -41.65 -21.91 3.30
CA PRO A 106 -42.78 -22.10 4.21
C PRO A 106 -42.54 -21.49 5.60
N SER A 107 -43.65 -20.98 6.14
CA SER A 107 -43.90 -20.58 7.52
C SER A 107 -43.66 -21.72 8.53
N PRO A 108 -43.38 -21.38 9.80
CA PRO A 108 -44.40 -21.67 10.81
C PRO A 108 -44.69 -20.48 11.74
N ALA A 109 -45.97 -20.37 12.07
CA ALA A 109 -46.57 -19.56 13.14
C ALA A 109 -45.96 -19.94 14.51
N ALA A 110 -46.03 -19.18 15.61
CA ALA A 110 -47.03 -18.21 16.07
C ALA A 110 -46.51 -17.45 17.32
N VAL A 111 -47.31 -16.46 17.75
CA VAL A 111 -47.50 -15.96 19.13
C VAL A 111 -46.73 -14.71 19.63
N SER A 112 -47.46 -13.59 19.59
CA SER A 112 -47.76 -12.59 20.64
C SER A 112 -46.67 -11.89 21.48
N VAL A 113 -46.77 -10.57 21.37
CA VAL A 113 -46.42 -9.43 22.25
C VAL A 113 -46.30 -9.64 23.78
N ALA A 114 -45.40 -8.82 24.33
CA ALA A 114 -45.43 -8.09 25.62
C ALA A 114 -44.72 -8.67 26.85
N ASP A 115 -43.85 -7.80 27.40
CA ASP A 115 -43.37 -7.63 28.78
C ASP A 115 -42.46 -8.70 29.42
N ILE A 116 -41.25 -8.28 29.79
CA ILE A 116 -40.79 -8.11 31.19
C ILE A 116 -39.47 -7.33 31.17
N ALA A 117 -39.49 -6.18 31.81
CA ALA A 117 -38.31 -5.39 32.17
C ALA A 117 -37.55 -6.03 33.35
N SER A 118 -36.27 -5.66 33.45
CA SER A 118 -35.36 -5.81 34.61
C SER A 118 -34.60 -7.12 34.75
N ALA A 119 -33.33 -7.12 34.33
CA ALA A 119 -32.19 -7.00 35.25
C ALA A 119 -30.86 -7.21 34.50
N SER A 120 -30.03 -6.17 34.53
CA SER A 120 -28.56 -6.16 34.65
C SER A 120 -27.76 -7.31 34.03
N SER A 121 -26.89 -7.00 33.07
CA SER A 121 -25.43 -6.89 33.32
C SER A 121 -24.61 -6.98 32.03
N ALA A 122 -23.54 -6.18 32.02
CA ALA A 122 -22.27 -6.36 31.31
C ALA A 122 -22.16 -5.95 29.83
N ASN A 123 -21.45 -4.83 29.66
CA ASN A 123 -20.58 -4.49 28.54
C ASN A 123 -21.24 -4.29 27.17
N GLU A 124 -21.79 -3.09 26.98
CA GLU A 124 -21.79 -2.46 25.66
C GLU A 124 -20.34 -2.28 25.18
N VAL A 125 -19.80 -3.29 24.49
CA VAL A 125 -18.82 -3.04 23.45
C VAL A 125 -19.60 -2.35 22.33
N GLN A 126 -19.76 -1.04 22.44
CA GLN A 126 -20.25 -0.21 21.36
C GLN A 126 -19.26 -0.35 20.21
N ASN A 127 -19.52 -1.30 19.31
CA ASN A 127 -19.00 -1.33 17.97
C ASN A 127 -19.61 -0.15 17.21
N ASN A 128 -19.20 1.06 17.58
CA ASN A 128 -19.36 2.24 16.76
C ASN A 128 -18.44 2.06 15.56
N LYS A 129 -18.93 1.33 14.54
CA LYS A 129 -18.40 1.39 13.18
C LYS A 129 -18.65 2.81 12.67
N LYS A 130 -17.87 3.76 13.17
CA LYS A 130 -17.83 5.11 12.61
C LYS A 130 -17.31 4.94 11.20
N VAL A 131 -18.21 5.11 10.22
CA VAL A 131 -17.84 5.11 8.82
C VAL A 131 -16.92 6.31 8.63
N LEU A 132 -15.61 6.04 8.58
CA LEU A 132 -14.59 7.07 8.37
C LEU A 132 -14.73 7.59 6.96
N SER A 133 -14.63 8.91 6.79
CA SER A 133 -14.52 9.48 5.46
C SER A 133 -13.24 8.95 4.79
N TYR A 134 -13.25 8.78 3.47
CA TYR A 134 -12.08 8.30 2.72
C TYR A 134 -10.80 9.08 3.05
N GLY A 135 -10.89 10.39 3.23
CA GLY A 135 -9.76 11.24 3.61
C GLY A 135 -9.24 10.94 5.03
N GLU A 136 -10.13 10.69 5.99
CA GLU A 136 -9.75 10.32 7.36
C GLU A 136 -9.15 8.91 7.40
N ALA A 137 -9.74 7.97 6.65
CA ALA A 137 -9.23 6.61 6.52
C ALA A 137 -7.82 6.62 5.91
N LYS A 138 -7.58 7.43 4.87
CA LYS A 138 -6.26 7.55 4.26
C LYS A 138 -5.22 8.14 5.21
N ARG A 139 -5.58 9.17 5.98
CA ARG A 139 -4.68 9.73 7.01
C ARG A 139 -4.33 8.70 8.08
N ARG A 140 -5.34 7.98 8.57
CA ARG A 140 -5.14 6.94 9.58
C ARG A 140 -4.29 5.78 9.05
N GLU A 141 -4.47 5.38 7.80
CA GLU A 141 -3.63 4.38 7.14
C GLU A 141 -2.15 4.83 7.08
N THR A 142 -1.91 6.11 6.75
CA THR A 142 -0.54 6.65 6.72
C THR A 142 0.11 6.70 8.09
N GLU A 143 -0.66 7.08 9.11
CA GLU A 143 -0.21 7.12 10.52
C GLU A 143 0.13 5.71 11.01
N ILE A 144 -0.78 4.75 10.84
CA ILE A 144 -0.55 3.34 11.19
C ILE A 144 0.71 2.80 10.50
N THR A 145 0.90 3.13 9.22
CA THR A 145 2.08 2.66 8.47
C THR A 145 3.37 3.23 9.03
N PHE A 146 3.37 4.50 9.43
CA PHE A 146 4.52 5.15 10.05
C PHE A 146 4.85 4.54 11.41
N GLU A 147 3.85 4.39 12.28
CA GLU A 147 4.02 3.77 13.60
C GLU A 147 4.52 2.33 13.49
N LEU A 148 3.96 1.55 12.57
CA LEU A 148 4.40 0.18 12.30
C LEU A 148 5.88 0.13 11.87
N GLY A 149 6.31 1.10 11.05
CA GLY A 149 7.71 1.23 10.66
C GLY A 149 8.62 1.51 11.86
N ALA A 150 8.23 2.46 12.73
CA ALA A 150 8.97 2.78 13.95
C ALA A 150 9.08 1.57 14.89
N LEU A 151 7.98 0.82 15.07
CA LEU A 151 7.96 -0.40 15.88
C LEU A 151 8.90 -1.47 15.31
N LYS A 152 8.93 -1.69 14.00
CA LYS A 152 9.83 -2.68 13.37
C LYS A 152 11.31 -2.34 13.54
N ILE A 153 11.66 -1.06 13.48
CA ILE A 153 13.04 -0.62 13.74
C ILE A 153 13.41 -0.92 15.19
N LYS A 154 12.52 -0.61 16.13
CA LYS A 154 12.73 -0.89 17.55
C LYS A 154 12.83 -2.38 17.84
N GLU A 155 11.98 -3.20 17.20
CA GLU A 155 12.03 -4.66 17.29
C GLU A 155 13.39 -5.20 16.84
N HIS A 156 13.90 -4.74 15.69
CA HIS A 156 15.21 -5.16 15.20
C HIS A 156 16.33 -4.80 16.17
N ALA A 157 16.33 -3.57 16.72
CA ALA A 157 17.34 -3.14 17.68
C ALA A 157 17.33 -4.02 18.95
N LEU A 158 16.14 -4.36 19.46
CA LEU A 158 16.02 -5.26 20.61
C LEU A 158 16.51 -6.69 20.29
N PHE A 159 16.28 -7.18 19.07
CA PHE A 159 16.80 -8.47 18.65
C PHE A 159 18.34 -8.48 18.56
N GLU A 160 18.95 -7.39 18.11
CA GLU A 160 20.41 -7.24 18.12
C GLU A 160 20.96 -7.25 19.54
N GLU A 161 20.36 -6.47 20.47
CA GLU A 161 20.74 -6.46 21.89
C GLU A 161 20.62 -7.86 22.53
N LEU A 162 19.53 -8.59 22.25
CA LEU A 162 19.36 -9.95 22.74
C LEU A 162 20.43 -10.91 22.19
N ASN A 163 20.79 -10.77 20.92
CA ASN A 163 21.82 -11.59 20.31
C ASN A 163 23.21 -11.29 20.90
N GLU A 164 23.51 -10.02 21.17
CA GLU A 164 24.74 -9.62 21.87
C GLU A 164 24.81 -10.23 23.28
N ILE A 165 23.71 -10.16 24.04
CA ILE A 165 23.64 -10.76 25.38
C ILE A 165 23.80 -12.29 25.31
N ALA A 166 23.17 -12.94 24.33
CA ALA A 166 23.30 -14.38 24.13
C ALA A 166 24.75 -14.78 23.84
N GLN A 167 25.44 -14.04 22.97
CA GLN A 167 26.86 -14.28 22.67
C GLN A 167 27.74 -14.11 23.90
N ILE A 168 27.51 -13.07 24.72
CA ILE A 168 28.26 -12.86 25.97
C ILE A 168 28.05 -14.00 26.97
N ILE A 169 26.86 -14.60 27.00
CA ILE A 169 26.58 -15.75 27.87
C ILE A 169 27.29 -17.00 27.36
N GLU A 170 27.29 -17.24 26.05
CA GLU A 170 28.02 -18.35 25.43
C GLU A 170 29.53 -18.24 25.63
N ASP A 171 30.11 -17.05 25.48
CA ASP A 171 31.55 -16.82 25.66
C ASP A 171 32.02 -16.95 27.12
N LYS A 172 31.10 -16.88 28.09
CA LYS A 172 31.39 -16.99 29.54
C LYS A 172 31.29 -18.41 30.10
N HIS A 173 30.81 -19.36 29.32
CA HIS A 173 30.66 -20.78 29.70
C HIS A 173 31.62 -21.68 28.94
#